data_AF-J9CJ15-F1
#
_entry.id   AF-J9CJ15-F1
#
_cell.length_a   1.000
_cell.length_b   1.000
_cell.length_c   1.000
_cell.angle_alpha   90.00
_cell.angle_beta   90.00
_cell.angle_gamma   90.00
#
_symmetry.space_group_name_H-M   'P 1'
#
loop_
_entity.id
_entity.type
_entity.pdbx_description
1 polymer ?
#
loop_
_entity_poly.entity_id
_entity_poly.type
_entity_poly.pdbx_seq_one_letter_code
_entity_poly.pdbx_strand_id
1 'polypeptide(L)'
;MSKRIETFNHLSKESYSLLLCSGVLLDFGQIINIAENYLETERTLRNNKRYYYAILEQEQTDKESFGMYGNTYLDLGEVQIGLYRNTRYTTLNLITANKEMFEEYFHDAIIDINYTKKQLVENFAAVEYEKLGLYKNSQPVIPVFTAVDLSILNEIANTISEDLILLCKENEKPLKEYFASSRYSKEITYEEFFIWWYHFFYTKVTEELIQKGVIITSDQKNQTYIIY
;
A
#
# COMPACT_ATOMS: atom_id res chain seq x y z
N MET A 1 1.84 -17.86 -22.61
CA MET A 1 1.77 -16.44 -23.01
C MET A 1 2.17 -15.61 -21.81
N SER A 2 3.04 -14.61 -21.97
CA SER A 2 3.35 -13.66 -20.90
C SER A 2 2.10 -12.81 -20.65
N LYS A 3 1.56 -12.87 -19.43
CA LYS A 3 0.45 -12.00 -19.01
C LYS A 3 0.99 -10.57 -18.87
N ARG A 4 0.29 -9.60 -19.45
CA ARG A 4 0.68 -8.18 -19.41
C ARG A 4 -0.35 -7.43 -18.59
N ILE A 5 0.13 -6.54 -17.73
CA ILE A 5 -0.70 -5.58 -17.01
C ILE A 5 -0.75 -4.34 -17.89
N GLU A 6 -1.92 -4.01 -18.42
CA GLU A 6 -2.05 -2.99 -19.46
C GLU A 6 -1.63 -1.62 -18.95
N THR A 7 -1.96 -1.33 -17.69
CA THR A 7 -1.64 -0.05 -17.05
C THR A 7 -0.14 0.25 -17.02
N PHE A 8 0.73 -0.77 -17.01
CA PHE A 8 2.18 -0.55 -16.97
C PHE A 8 2.80 -0.25 -18.35
N ASN A 9 2.07 -0.46 -19.45
CA ASN A 9 2.64 -0.36 -20.80
C ASN A 9 3.17 1.05 -21.16
N HIS A 10 2.62 2.09 -20.55
CA HIS A 10 2.96 3.48 -20.80
C HIS A 10 3.67 4.16 -19.61
N LEU A 11 3.83 3.44 -18.49
CA LEU A 11 4.46 3.96 -17.27
C LEU A 11 5.95 3.63 -17.27
N SER A 12 6.74 4.56 -16.74
CA SER A 12 8.15 4.27 -16.44
C SER A 12 8.24 3.29 -15.27
N LYS A 13 9.34 2.53 -15.20
CA LYS A 13 9.53 1.53 -14.13
C LYS A 13 9.53 2.20 -12.76
N GLU A 14 10.07 3.40 -12.66
CA GLU A 14 10.10 4.24 -11.45
C GLU A 14 8.70 4.52 -10.89
N SER A 15 7.68 4.59 -11.76
CA SER A 15 6.29 4.89 -11.39
C SER A 15 5.50 3.70 -10.87
N TYR A 16 6.02 2.47 -10.93
CA TYR A 16 5.28 1.30 -10.42
C TYR A 16 6.14 0.27 -9.70
N SER A 17 7.46 0.30 -9.83
CA SER A 17 8.33 -0.75 -9.30
C SER A 17 8.23 -0.90 -7.78
N LEU A 18 8.08 0.21 -7.04
CA LEU A 18 7.88 0.15 -5.60
C LEU A 18 6.53 -0.52 -5.26
N LEU A 19 5.45 -0.10 -5.91
CA LEU A 19 4.12 -0.67 -5.69
C LEU A 19 4.09 -2.17 -6.04
N LEU A 20 4.69 -2.56 -7.16
CA LEU A 20 4.71 -3.93 -7.63
C LEU A 20 5.54 -4.83 -6.69
N CYS A 21 6.77 -4.44 -6.39
CA CYS A 21 7.68 -5.29 -5.63
C CYS A 21 7.43 -5.26 -4.11
N SER A 22 6.96 -4.13 -3.57
CA SER A 22 6.74 -3.99 -2.13
C SER A 22 5.26 -4.12 -1.78
N GLY A 23 4.38 -3.45 -2.54
CA GLY A 23 2.94 -3.49 -2.30
C GLY A 23 2.31 -4.84 -2.67
N VAL A 24 2.47 -5.24 -3.93
CA VAL A 24 1.83 -6.45 -4.47
C VAL A 24 2.57 -7.70 -4.03
N LEU A 25 3.89 -7.77 -4.25
CA LEU A 25 4.63 -8.99 -3.93
C LEU A 25 4.80 -9.23 -2.43
N LEU A 26 4.80 -8.20 -1.57
CA LEU A 26 5.15 -8.37 -0.15
C LEU A 26 4.10 -7.85 0.86
N ASP A 27 3.30 -6.84 0.54
CA ASP A 27 2.32 -6.27 1.47
C ASP A 27 0.90 -6.79 1.19
N PHE A 28 0.05 -5.98 0.55
CA PHE A 28 -1.37 -6.27 0.41
C PHE A 28 -1.67 -7.50 -0.47
N GLY A 29 -0.77 -7.87 -1.37
CA GLY A 29 -0.92 -9.10 -2.16
C GLY A 29 -0.57 -10.38 -1.40
N GLN A 30 0.16 -10.30 -0.27
CA GLN A 30 0.54 -11.47 0.54
C GLN A 30 -0.17 -11.56 1.87
N ILE A 31 -0.70 -10.46 2.39
CA ILE A 31 -1.23 -10.41 3.75
C ILE A 31 -2.35 -11.42 4.01
N ILE A 32 -3.11 -11.77 2.97
CA ILE A 32 -4.14 -12.82 3.04
C ILE A 32 -3.47 -14.20 3.12
N ASN A 33 -2.49 -14.49 2.26
CA ASN A 33 -1.74 -15.75 2.31
C ASN A 33 -1.03 -15.96 3.65
N ILE A 34 -0.45 -14.91 4.24
CA ILE A 34 0.15 -14.97 5.57
C ILE A 34 -0.90 -15.30 6.64
N ALA A 35 -2.06 -14.65 6.60
CA ALA A 35 -3.11 -14.90 7.58
C ALA A 35 -3.70 -16.32 7.45
N GLU A 36 -4.01 -16.75 6.23
CA GLU A 36 -4.72 -18.01 5.97
C GLU A 36 -3.80 -19.23 6.00
N ASN A 37 -2.58 -19.14 5.45
CA ASN A 37 -1.73 -20.31 5.19
C ASN A 37 -0.50 -20.42 6.12
N TYR A 38 -0.18 -19.34 6.86
CA TYR A 38 0.86 -19.38 7.89
C TYR A 38 0.28 -19.28 9.30
N LEU A 39 -0.52 -18.25 9.57
CA LEU A 39 -1.10 -18.06 10.91
C LEU A 39 -2.38 -18.88 11.14
N GLU A 40 -3.03 -19.31 10.05
CA GLU A 40 -4.28 -20.09 10.08
C GLU A 40 -5.37 -19.44 10.95
N THR A 41 -5.40 -18.10 10.98
CA THR A 41 -6.35 -17.32 11.78
C THR A 41 -6.79 -16.05 11.08
N GLU A 42 -8.00 -15.60 11.40
CA GLU A 42 -8.44 -14.28 10.96
C GLU A 42 -7.65 -13.17 11.67
N ARG A 43 -7.32 -12.12 10.93
CA ARG A 43 -6.65 -10.95 11.50
C ARG A 43 -7.52 -10.29 12.56
N THR A 44 -6.96 -10.10 13.75
CA THR A 44 -7.59 -9.41 14.87
C THR A 44 -8.11 -8.04 14.44
N LEU A 45 -9.35 -7.72 14.85
CA LEU A 45 -9.93 -6.41 14.64
C LEU A 45 -9.71 -5.53 15.88
N ARG A 46 -9.24 -4.31 15.65
CA ARG A 46 -9.17 -3.22 16.63
C ARG A 46 -10.00 -2.07 16.09
N ASN A 47 -11.03 -1.63 16.82
CA ASN A 47 -11.98 -0.60 16.38
C ASN A 47 -12.58 -0.88 15.00
N ASN A 48 -13.03 -2.13 14.77
CA ASN A 48 -13.59 -2.62 13.50
C ASN A 48 -12.64 -2.51 12.29
N LYS A 49 -11.33 -2.35 12.54
CA LYS A 49 -10.30 -2.29 11.50
C LYS A 49 -9.19 -3.30 11.79
N ARG A 50 -8.50 -3.75 10.75
CA ARG A 50 -7.38 -4.70 10.85
C ARG A 50 -6.08 -4.00 11.25
N TYR A 51 -6.15 -3.16 12.29
CA TYR A 51 -4.98 -2.50 12.88
C TYR A 51 -4.38 -3.37 13.98
N TYR A 52 -3.06 -3.31 14.12
CA TYR A 52 -2.34 -3.97 15.22
C TYR A 52 -2.39 -3.12 16.47
N TYR A 53 -2.34 -3.75 17.64
CA TYR A 53 -2.14 -3.05 18.90
C TYR A 53 -0.79 -2.30 18.89
N ALA A 54 -0.86 -0.98 18.74
CA ALA A 54 0.32 -0.12 18.79
C ALA A 54 -0.02 1.19 19.50
N ILE A 55 0.76 1.54 20.51
CA ILE A 55 0.84 2.91 21.03
C ILE A 55 2.02 3.54 20.30
N LEU A 56 1.71 4.39 19.32
CA LEU A 56 2.71 5.06 18.49
C LEU A 56 2.79 6.52 18.92
N GLU A 57 3.86 6.87 19.62
CA GLU A 57 4.27 8.27 19.72
C GLU A 57 5.00 8.61 18.41
N GLN A 58 4.34 9.38 17.55
CA GLN A 58 4.89 9.78 16.27
C GLN A 58 5.57 11.15 16.41
N GLU A 59 6.88 11.16 16.61
CA GLU A 59 7.68 12.40 16.65
C GLU A 59 7.85 13.03 15.27
N GLN A 60 7.88 12.20 14.21
CA GLN A 60 8.03 12.62 12.81
C GLN A 60 6.71 12.49 12.07
N THR A 61 6.11 13.62 11.70
CA THR A 61 4.83 13.66 10.97
C THR A 61 4.97 13.35 9.49
N ASP A 62 6.21 13.35 8.96
CA ASP A 62 6.52 13.19 7.54
C ASP A 62 6.91 11.76 7.15
N LYS A 63 6.96 10.83 8.10
CA LYS A 63 7.20 9.42 7.81
C LYS A 63 6.34 8.55 8.68
N GLU A 64 5.90 7.42 8.14
CA GLU A 64 5.22 6.39 8.92
C GLU A 64 6.08 5.98 10.12
N SER A 65 5.43 5.62 11.23
CA SER A 65 6.11 5.11 12.41
C SER A 65 7.11 4.01 12.04
N PHE A 66 8.32 4.10 12.61
CA PHE A 66 9.46 3.23 12.30
C PHE A 66 9.92 3.22 10.84
N GLY A 67 9.41 4.12 10.00
CA GLY A 67 9.73 4.20 8.58
C GLY A 67 9.09 3.11 7.73
N MET A 68 8.06 2.42 8.23
CA MET A 68 7.44 1.27 7.57
C MET A 68 6.77 1.66 6.25
N TYR A 69 7.03 0.87 5.21
CA TYR A 69 6.20 0.92 4.01
C TYR A 69 4.82 0.35 4.34
N GLY A 70 3.80 0.81 3.63
CA GLY A 70 2.45 0.34 3.84
C GLY A 70 1.48 0.98 2.88
N ASN A 71 0.34 0.31 2.74
CA ASN A 71 -0.76 0.75 1.91
C ASN A 71 -1.83 1.49 2.71
N THR A 72 -2.45 2.49 2.10
CA THR A 72 -3.72 3.06 2.56
C THR A 72 -4.63 3.26 1.36
N TYR A 73 -5.94 3.12 1.57
CA TYR A 73 -6.92 3.29 0.50
C TYR A 73 -8.13 4.09 0.98
N LEU A 74 -8.72 4.82 0.04
CA LEU A 74 -10.02 5.45 0.15
C LEU A 74 -10.99 4.71 -0.76
N ASP A 75 -11.98 4.07 -0.15
CA ASP A 75 -13.05 3.37 -0.85
C ASP A 75 -14.18 4.33 -1.21
N LEU A 76 -14.50 4.44 -2.50
CA LEU A 76 -15.55 5.28 -3.06
C LEU A 76 -16.63 4.43 -3.78
N GLY A 77 -16.71 3.14 -3.45
CA GLY A 77 -17.64 2.18 -4.04
C GLY A 77 -17.03 1.49 -5.26
N GLU A 78 -17.41 1.91 -6.46
CA GLU A 78 -16.92 1.35 -7.74
C GLU A 78 -15.47 1.75 -8.03
N VAL A 79 -14.89 2.64 -7.24
CA VAL A 79 -13.53 3.15 -7.41
C VAL A 79 -12.84 3.16 -6.06
N GLN A 80 -11.58 2.76 -6.05
CA GLN A 80 -10.71 2.91 -4.89
C GLN A 80 -9.46 3.71 -5.27
N ILE A 81 -9.07 4.62 -4.38
CA ILE A 81 -7.83 5.38 -4.50
C ILE A 81 -6.86 4.81 -3.48
N GLY A 82 -5.74 4.27 -3.94
CA GLY A 82 -4.69 3.70 -3.10
C GLY A 82 -3.44 4.56 -3.06
N LEU A 83 -2.67 4.40 -2.00
CA LEU A 83 -1.43 5.14 -1.77
C LEU A 83 -0.42 4.28 -1.02
N TYR A 84 0.72 4.04 -1.66
CA TYR A 84 1.74 3.11 -1.17
C TYR A 84 3.10 3.76 -0.94
N ARG A 85 3.45 4.10 0.29
CA ARG A 85 4.82 4.53 0.65
C ARG A 85 4.94 4.68 2.17
N ASN A 86 6.16 4.81 2.66
CA ASN A 86 6.41 5.23 4.03
C ASN A 86 6.35 6.76 4.23
N THR A 87 6.30 7.57 3.17
CA THR A 87 6.14 9.06 3.22
C THR A 87 4.78 9.52 2.70
N ARG A 88 3.80 8.62 2.64
CA ARG A 88 2.52 8.82 1.95
C ARG A 88 1.69 10.02 2.43
N TYR A 89 1.92 10.51 3.65
CA TYR A 89 1.21 11.65 4.20
C TYR A 89 1.93 13.00 4.01
N THR A 90 3.09 13.02 3.32
CA THR A 90 3.94 14.22 3.19
C THR A 90 3.57 15.18 2.07
N THR A 91 2.84 14.70 1.07
CA THR A 91 2.47 15.51 -0.08
C THR A 91 0.98 15.49 -0.30
N LEU A 92 0.47 16.61 -0.84
CA LEU A 92 -0.91 16.75 -1.27
C LEU A 92 -1.24 15.62 -2.26
N ASN A 93 -2.31 14.87 -1.98
CA ASN A 93 -2.83 13.83 -2.85
C ASN A 93 -4.32 13.63 -2.62
N LEU A 94 -4.96 12.85 -3.48
CA LEU A 94 -6.40 12.61 -3.42
C LEU A 94 -6.87 12.01 -2.08
N ILE A 95 -6.03 11.31 -1.31
CA ILE A 95 -6.42 10.79 0.00
C ILE A 95 -6.25 11.86 1.08
N THR A 96 -5.10 12.54 1.14
CA THR A 96 -4.76 13.49 2.23
C THR A 96 -5.42 14.84 2.10
N ALA A 97 -5.78 15.25 0.89
CA ALA A 97 -6.38 16.54 0.63
C ALA A 97 -7.78 16.61 1.25
N ASN A 98 -7.98 17.62 2.10
CA ASN A 98 -9.24 17.92 2.76
C ASN A 98 -10.09 18.87 1.89
N LYS A 99 -11.30 19.20 2.37
CA LYS A 99 -12.23 20.08 1.64
C LYS A 99 -11.60 21.44 1.32
N GLU A 100 -11.06 22.15 2.30
CA GLU A 100 -10.49 23.50 2.14
C GLU A 100 -9.37 23.52 1.10
N MET A 101 -8.47 22.54 1.16
CA MET A 101 -7.37 22.41 0.21
C MET A 101 -7.88 22.18 -1.22
N PHE A 102 -8.93 21.36 -1.40
CA PHE A 102 -9.51 21.17 -2.72
C PHE A 102 -10.24 22.42 -3.22
N GLU A 103 -10.99 23.12 -2.37
CA GLU A 103 -11.66 24.38 -2.75
C GLU A 103 -10.63 25.44 -3.17
N GLU A 104 -9.49 25.52 -2.47
CA GLU A 104 -8.37 26.39 -2.85
C GLU A 104 -7.77 25.98 -4.21
N TYR A 105 -7.62 24.68 -4.45
CA TYR A 105 -6.91 24.15 -5.63
C TYR A 105 -7.73 24.16 -6.93
N PHE A 106 -9.02 23.90 -6.82
CA PHE A 106 -9.97 23.81 -7.93
C PHE A 106 -10.82 25.08 -8.09
N HIS A 107 -10.82 25.97 -7.10
CA HIS A 107 -11.62 27.21 -7.07
C HIS A 107 -13.13 27.02 -7.15
N ASP A 108 -13.60 25.82 -6.82
CA ASP A 108 -15.01 25.44 -6.78
C ASP A 108 -15.45 25.13 -5.36
N ALA A 109 -16.68 25.52 -5.00
CA ALA A 109 -17.26 25.19 -3.71
C ALA A 109 -17.58 23.68 -3.65
N ILE A 110 -17.09 23.01 -2.61
CA ILE A 110 -17.22 21.56 -2.46
C ILE A 110 -18.21 21.23 -1.36
N ILE A 111 -19.33 20.64 -1.74
CA ILE A 111 -20.34 20.19 -0.78
C ILE A 111 -19.90 18.88 -0.14
N ASP A 112 -19.46 17.93 -0.98
CA ASP A 112 -18.99 16.61 -0.55
C ASP A 112 -17.64 16.29 -1.22
N ILE A 113 -16.62 16.16 -0.39
CA ILE A 113 -15.25 15.90 -0.84
C ILE A 113 -15.06 14.50 -1.42
N ASN A 114 -15.77 13.49 -0.89
CA ASN A 114 -15.66 12.12 -1.39
C ASN A 114 -16.41 11.97 -2.71
N TYR A 115 -17.56 12.61 -2.85
CA TYR A 115 -18.26 12.72 -4.13
C TYR A 115 -17.38 13.40 -5.18
N THR A 116 -16.71 14.50 -4.82
CA THR A 116 -15.81 15.23 -5.73
C THR A 116 -14.62 14.37 -6.15
N LYS A 117 -13.96 13.69 -5.19
CA LYS A 117 -12.88 12.73 -5.48
C LYS A 117 -13.33 11.61 -6.41
N LYS A 118 -14.55 11.09 -6.19
CA LYS A 118 -15.15 10.05 -7.04
C LYS A 118 -15.34 10.57 -8.47
N GLN A 119 -15.97 11.74 -8.64
CA GLN A 119 -16.19 12.35 -9.95
C GLN A 119 -14.87 12.64 -10.69
N LEU A 120 -13.83 13.05 -9.97
CA LEU A 120 -12.51 13.24 -10.55
C LEU A 120 -11.93 11.95 -11.11
N VAL A 121 -12.07 10.83 -10.38
CA VAL A 121 -11.55 9.53 -10.86
C VAL A 121 -12.42 8.93 -11.96
N GLU A 122 -13.74 9.08 -11.90
CA GLU A 122 -14.63 8.54 -12.93
C GLU A 122 -14.51 9.27 -14.27
N ASN A 123 -14.41 10.60 -14.24
CA ASN A 123 -14.38 11.42 -15.45
C ASN A 123 -12.98 11.69 -15.99
N PHE A 124 -11.93 11.20 -15.31
CA PHE A 124 -10.52 11.31 -15.64
C PHE A 124 -10.15 12.62 -16.39
N ALA A 125 -10.45 13.75 -15.77
CA ALA A 125 -10.23 15.06 -16.37
C ALA A 125 -8.73 15.42 -16.35
N ALA A 126 -8.08 15.29 -17.50
CA ALA A 126 -6.63 15.52 -17.69
C ALA A 126 -6.08 16.77 -16.99
N VAL A 127 -6.79 17.91 -17.11
CA VAL A 127 -6.35 19.22 -16.59
C VAL A 127 -6.23 19.22 -15.06
N GLU A 128 -7.16 18.56 -14.37
CA GLU A 128 -7.21 18.50 -12.91
C GLU A 128 -6.18 17.53 -12.34
N TYR A 129 -5.91 16.45 -13.06
CA TYR A 129 -4.92 15.44 -12.69
C TYR A 129 -3.48 15.89 -12.93
N GLU A 130 -3.23 16.71 -13.95
CA GLU A 130 -1.91 17.31 -14.17
C GLU A 130 -1.51 18.18 -12.97
N LYS A 131 -2.45 18.96 -12.42
CA LYS A 131 -2.20 19.74 -11.21
C LYS A 131 -1.86 18.85 -10.01
N LEU A 132 -2.44 17.65 -9.90
CA LEU A 132 -2.15 16.70 -8.82
C LEU A 132 -0.93 15.81 -9.11
N GLY A 133 -0.25 15.97 -10.25
CA GLY A 133 0.89 15.14 -10.65
C GLY A 133 0.51 13.70 -11.00
N LEU A 134 -0.76 13.44 -11.30
CA LEU A 134 -1.31 12.11 -11.62
C LEU A 134 -1.42 11.88 -13.14
N TYR A 135 -1.29 12.93 -13.94
CA TYR A 135 -1.37 12.90 -15.40
C TYR A 135 -0.26 13.76 -16.01
N LYS A 136 0.21 13.38 -17.20
CA LYS A 136 1.19 14.14 -17.98
C LYS A 136 1.10 13.75 -19.45
N ASN A 137 1.20 14.72 -20.35
CA ASN A 137 1.22 14.48 -21.80
C ASN A 137 0.02 13.64 -22.28
N SER A 138 -1.19 13.96 -21.80
CA SER A 138 -2.40 13.22 -22.17
C SER A 138 -2.41 11.73 -21.78
N GLN A 139 -1.64 11.33 -20.76
CA GLN A 139 -1.61 9.97 -20.22
C GLN A 139 -1.48 9.95 -18.69
N PRO A 140 -2.04 8.95 -18.00
CA PRO A 140 -1.76 8.72 -16.59
C PRO A 140 -0.27 8.52 -16.36
N VAL A 141 0.25 9.05 -15.25
CA VAL A 141 1.62 8.74 -14.77
C VAL A 141 1.59 7.86 -13.51
N ILE A 142 0.40 7.39 -13.14
CA ILE A 142 0.14 6.49 -12.03
C ILE A 142 -0.50 5.20 -12.53
N PRO A 143 -0.35 4.08 -11.82
CA PRO A 143 -1.09 2.86 -12.11
C PRO A 143 -2.60 3.05 -11.92
N VAL A 144 -3.35 2.62 -12.92
CA VAL A 144 -4.82 2.60 -12.94
C VAL A 144 -5.24 1.18 -13.31
N PHE A 145 -5.67 0.41 -12.32
CA PHE A 145 -5.92 -1.02 -12.47
C PHE A 145 -7.39 -1.31 -12.78
N THR A 146 -7.60 -2.18 -13.75
CA THR A 146 -8.88 -2.84 -14.00
C THR A 146 -9.00 -4.13 -13.18
N ALA A 147 -10.20 -4.69 -13.07
CA ALA A 147 -10.41 -6.02 -12.50
C ALA A 147 -9.51 -7.12 -13.14
N VAL A 148 -9.21 -7.01 -14.45
CA VAL A 148 -8.31 -7.94 -15.14
C VAL A 148 -6.87 -7.77 -14.65
N ASP A 149 -6.41 -6.52 -14.51
CA ASP A 149 -5.08 -6.23 -13.98
C ASP A 149 -4.94 -6.75 -12.54
N LEU A 150 -5.95 -6.55 -11.69
CA LEU A 150 -5.95 -7.06 -10.31
C LEU A 150 -5.82 -8.58 -10.25
N SER A 151 -6.52 -9.30 -11.14
CA SER A 151 -6.39 -10.76 -11.25
C SER A 151 -4.95 -11.16 -11.59
N ILE A 152 -4.33 -10.48 -12.55
CA ILE A 152 -2.92 -10.71 -12.91
C ILE A 152 -1.98 -10.37 -11.76
N LEU A 153 -2.20 -9.27 -11.05
CA LEU A 153 -1.42 -8.89 -9.86
C LEU A 153 -1.52 -9.95 -8.76
N ASN A 154 -2.70 -10.52 -8.54
CA ASN A 154 -2.90 -11.59 -7.57
C ASN A 154 -2.12 -12.85 -7.98
N GLU A 155 -2.14 -13.22 -9.26
CA GLU A 155 -1.31 -14.33 -9.76
C GLU A 155 0.19 -14.05 -9.58
N ILE A 156 0.63 -12.83 -9.84
CA ILE A 156 2.02 -12.40 -9.63
C ILE A 156 2.39 -12.50 -8.16
N ALA A 157 1.55 -12.01 -7.25
CA ALA A 157 1.76 -12.17 -5.81
C ALA A 157 1.92 -13.66 -5.46
N ASN A 158 1.01 -14.51 -5.93
CA ASN A 158 1.02 -15.94 -5.63
C ASN A 158 2.28 -16.69 -6.12
N THR A 159 3.09 -16.11 -7.01
CA THR A 159 4.36 -16.73 -7.44
C THR A 159 5.39 -16.90 -6.33
N ILE A 160 5.30 -16.11 -5.24
CA ILE A 160 6.26 -16.19 -4.13
C ILE A 160 5.64 -16.70 -2.82
N SER A 161 4.33 -16.96 -2.81
CA SER A 161 3.60 -17.22 -1.57
C SER A 161 4.06 -18.49 -0.87
N GLU A 162 4.33 -19.56 -1.62
CA GLU A 162 4.83 -20.83 -1.05
C GLU A 162 6.20 -20.65 -0.38
N ASP A 163 7.15 -20.01 -1.07
CA ASP A 163 8.49 -19.74 -0.54
C ASP A 163 8.43 -18.81 0.69
N LEU A 164 7.56 -17.80 0.65
CA LEU A 164 7.37 -16.89 1.77
C LEU A 164 6.79 -17.61 3.00
N ILE A 165 5.78 -18.46 2.81
CA ILE A 165 5.20 -19.28 3.89
C ILE A 165 6.25 -20.23 4.47
N LEU A 166 7.04 -20.88 3.60
CA LEU A 166 8.11 -21.77 4.02
C LEU A 166 9.12 -21.02 4.89
N LEU A 167 9.55 -19.83 4.45
CA LEU A 167 10.47 -18.97 5.22
C LEU A 167 9.89 -18.63 6.61
N CYS A 168 8.60 -18.30 6.70
CA CYS A 168 7.93 -18.02 7.98
C CYS A 168 7.89 -19.26 8.89
N LYS A 169 7.65 -20.45 8.32
CA LYS A 169 7.63 -21.73 9.05
C LYS A 169 9.02 -22.11 9.57
N GLU A 170 10.05 -21.98 8.75
CA GLU A 170 11.44 -22.26 9.12
C GLU A 170 11.94 -21.36 10.27
N ASN A 171 11.42 -20.14 10.36
CA ASN A 171 11.78 -19.16 11.39
C ASN A 171 10.74 -19.06 12.53
N GLU A 172 9.74 -19.95 12.57
CA GLU A 172 8.65 -19.84 13.54
C GLU A 172 9.14 -19.95 14.99
N LYS A 173 10.02 -20.92 15.27
CA LYS A 173 10.53 -21.17 16.62
C LYS A 173 11.20 -19.92 17.24
N PRO A 174 12.23 -19.31 16.61
CA PRO A 174 12.86 -18.11 17.18
C PRO A 174 11.89 -16.93 17.28
N LEU A 175 10.91 -16.79 16.38
CA LEU A 175 9.90 -15.73 16.46
C LEU A 175 8.95 -15.92 17.65
N LYS A 176 8.48 -17.14 17.89
CA LYS A 176 7.65 -17.47 19.06
C LYS A 176 8.41 -17.30 20.37
N GLU A 177 9.69 -17.67 20.40
CA GLU A 177 10.57 -17.46 21.57
C GLU A 177 10.76 -15.96 21.85
N TYR A 178 11.02 -15.15 20.81
CA TYR A 178 11.11 -13.70 20.95
C TYR A 178 9.79 -13.10 21.46
N PHE A 179 8.66 -13.46 20.85
CA PHE A 179 7.33 -13.01 21.28
C PHE A 179 7.08 -13.35 22.75
N ALA A 180 7.28 -14.61 23.16
CA ALA A 180 7.07 -15.06 24.54
C ALA A 180 7.92 -14.27 25.55
N SER A 181 9.15 -13.91 25.19
CA SER A 181 10.05 -13.11 26.03
C SER A 181 9.71 -11.61 26.08
N SER A 182 8.93 -11.11 25.12
CA SER A 182 8.56 -9.70 25.01
C SER A 182 7.46 -9.31 26.00
N ARG A 183 7.32 -8.01 26.28
CA ARG A 183 6.16 -7.50 27.05
C ARG A 183 4.81 -7.78 26.37
N TYR A 184 4.82 -7.86 25.03
CA TYR A 184 3.62 -8.03 24.21
C TYR A 184 2.93 -9.38 24.42
N SER A 185 3.64 -10.41 24.87
CA SER A 185 3.04 -11.72 25.17
C SER A 185 1.98 -11.68 26.27
N LYS A 186 1.97 -10.61 27.07
CA LYS A 186 0.96 -10.37 28.12
C LYS A 186 -0.25 -9.57 27.63
N GLU A 187 -0.18 -9.02 26.42
CA GLU A 187 -1.13 -8.00 25.93
C GLU A 187 -1.85 -8.45 24.65
N ILE A 188 -1.16 -9.17 23.76
CA ILE A 188 -1.66 -9.62 22.46
C ILE A 188 -1.28 -11.07 22.18
N THR A 189 -1.84 -11.66 21.13
CA THR A 189 -1.49 -13.01 20.68
C THR A 189 -0.26 -13.01 19.78
N TYR A 190 0.32 -14.19 19.54
CA TYR A 190 1.45 -14.34 18.61
C TYR A 190 1.06 -13.92 17.20
N GLU A 191 -0.17 -14.21 16.78
CA GLU A 191 -0.66 -13.93 15.43
C GLU A 191 -0.80 -12.43 15.21
N GLU A 192 -1.34 -11.68 16.19
CA GLU A 192 -1.38 -10.21 16.11
C GLU A 192 0.05 -9.62 16.11
N PHE A 193 0.94 -10.14 16.97
CA PHE A 193 2.35 -9.75 16.98
C PHE A 193 3.04 -10.04 15.65
N PHE A 194 2.79 -11.19 15.04
CA PHE A 194 3.44 -11.62 13.83
C PHE A 194 3.06 -10.74 12.65
N ILE A 195 1.78 -10.33 12.53
CA ILE A 195 1.43 -9.43 11.43
C ILE A 195 2.15 -8.08 11.58
N TRP A 196 2.30 -7.57 12.81
CA TRP A 196 3.12 -6.38 13.05
C TRP A 196 4.59 -6.60 12.68
N TRP A 197 5.19 -7.70 13.12
CA TRP A 197 6.55 -8.10 12.74
C TRP A 197 6.73 -8.23 11.22
N TYR A 198 5.72 -8.78 10.53
CA TYR A 198 5.72 -8.95 9.07
C TYR A 198 5.85 -7.61 8.34
N HIS A 199 5.29 -6.51 8.88
CA HIS A 199 5.48 -5.17 8.33
C HIS A 199 6.91 -4.68 8.41
N PHE A 200 7.62 -4.98 9.51
CA PHE A 200 9.07 -4.71 9.59
C PHE A 200 9.85 -5.57 8.63
N PHE A 201 9.53 -6.87 8.57
CA PHE A 201 10.19 -7.81 7.70
C PHE A 201 10.12 -7.33 6.24
N TYR A 202 8.93 -7.11 5.69
CA TYR A 202 8.85 -6.68 4.29
C TYR A 202 9.41 -5.27 4.10
N THR A 203 9.30 -4.37 5.07
CA THR A 203 9.93 -3.04 4.99
C THR A 203 11.44 -3.19 4.80
N LYS A 204 12.09 -4.10 5.54
CA LYS A 204 13.53 -4.37 5.39
C LYS A 204 13.85 -5.02 4.06
N VAL A 205 13.03 -5.98 3.60
CA VAL A 205 13.18 -6.56 2.26
C VAL A 205 13.09 -5.48 1.18
N THR A 206 12.12 -4.56 1.28
CA THR A 206 11.96 -3.44 0.35
C THR A 206 13.17 -2.51 0.33
N GLU A 207 13.72 -2.15 1.49
CA GLU A 207 14.95 -1.35 1.58
C GLU A 207 16.13 -2.05 0.89
N GLU A 208 16.30 -3.35 1.11
CA GLU A 208 17.33 -4.16 0.44
C GLU A 208 17.14 -4.24 -1.08
N LEU A 209 15.90 -4.40 -1.54
CA LEU A 209 15.58 -4.43 -2.98
C LEU A 209 15.83 -3.08 -3.65
N ILE A 210 15.62 -1.96 -2.95
CA ILE A 210 15.99 -0.62 -3.41
C ILE A 210 17.51 -0.50 -3.50
N GLN A 211 18.24 -0.89 -2.45
CA GLN A 211 19.72 -0.82 -2.44
C GLN A 211 20.36 -1.65 -3.55
N LYS A 212 19.77 -2.81 -3.87
CA LYS A 212 20.22 -3.69 -4.97
C LYS A 212 19.78 -3.23 -6.36
N GLY A 213 19.02 -2.13 -6.47
CA GLY A 213 18.52 -1.61 -7.74
C GLY A 213 17.42 -2.47 -8.40
N VAL A 214 16.83 -3.42 -7.66
CA VAL A 214 15.70 -4.22 -8.14
C VAL A 214 14.45 -3.33 -8.19
N ILE A 215 14.20 -2.63 -7.08
CA ILE A 215 13.19 -1.57 -7.00
C ILE A 215 13.84 -0.26 -7.44
N ILE A 216 13.27 0.35 -8.47
CA ILE A 216 13.64 1.69 -8.90
C ILE A 216 12.55 2.64 -8.39
N THR A 217 12.93 3.62 -7.57
CA THR A 217 12.00 4.60 -7.02
C THR A 217 12.08 5.90 -7.80
N SER A 218 10.94 6.54 -8.03
CA SER A 218 10.92 7.93 -8.48
C SER A 218 11.23 8.90 -7.32
N ASP A 219 11.54 10.15 -7.67
CA ASP A 219 11.62 11.25 -6.71
C ASP A 219 10.26 11.62 -6.10
N GLN A 220 9.16 11.04 -6.60
CA GLN A 220 7.83 11.31 -6.06
C GLN A 220 7.73 10.76 -4.64
N LYS A 221 7.25 11.63 -3.74
CA LYS A 221 7.06 11.30 -2.32
C LYS A 221 5.82 10.45 -2.05
N ASN A 222 5.00 10.21 -3.08
CA ASN A 222 3.77 9.45 -3.03
C ASN A 222 3.71 8.49 -4.22
N GLN A 223 3.17 7.29 -3.99
CA GLN A 223 2.85 6.32 -5.04
C GLN A 223 1.35 6.09 -5.04
N THR A 224 0.62 7.01 -5.68
CA THR A 224 -0.83 6.89 -5.86
C THR A 224 -1.13 5.83 -6.90
N TYR A 225 -2.22 5.10 -6.72
CA TYR A 225 -2.78 4.22 -7.74
C TYR A 225 -4.31 4.20 -7.64
N ILE A 226 -4.98 3.80 -8.71
CA ILE A 226 -6.45 3.72 -8.78
C ILE A 226 -6.85 2.28 -9.09
N ILE A 227 -7.98 1.85 -8.53
CA ILE A 227 -8.64 0.58 -8.84
C ILE A 227 -10.08 0.89 -9.28
N TYR A 228 -10.47 0.30 -10.42
CA TYR A 228 -11.87 0.19 -10.89
C TYR A 228 -12.37 -1.25 -10.73
#